data_AF-A0AAU3J7E5-F1
#
_entry.id   AF-A0AAU3J7E5-F1
#
_cell.length_a   1.000
_cell.length_b   1.000
_cell.length_c   1.000
_cell.angle_alpha   90.00
_cell.angle_beta   90.00
_cell.angle_gamma   90.00
#
_symmetry.space_group_name_H-M   'P 1'
#
loop_
_entity.id
_entity.type
_entity.pdbx_description
1 polymer ?
#
loop_
_entity_poly.entity_id
_entity_poly.type
_entity_poly.pdbx_seq_one_letter_code
_entity_poly.pdbx_strand_id
1 'polypeptide(L)' 'MPEKPNSPQLTAPVQAPPVHRDRGTEPGDQDTEHGAEAAKSACADLPGPARSMCRALQSG' A
#
# COMPACT_ATOMS: atom_id res chain seq x y z
N MET A 1 -18.66 -41.26 7.60
CA MET A 1 -17.38 -40.83 7.00
C MET A 1 -17.53 -39.36 6.62
N PRO A 2 -16.95 -38.38 7.32
CA PRO A 2 -17.04 -37.00 6.86
C PRO A 2 -16.01 -36.76 5.74
N GLU A 3 -16.52 -36.44 4.55
CA GLU A 3 -15.72 -35.96 3.41
C GLU A 3 -14.99 -34.68 3.79
N LYS A 4 -13.68 -34.67 3.58
CA LYS A 4 -12.83 -33.49 3.82
C LYS A 4 -12.92 -32.59 2.59
N PRO A 5 -13.33 -31.32 2.72
CA PRO A 5 -13.36 -30.41 1.58
C PRO A 5 -11.93 -30.23 1.05
N ASN A 6 -11.74 -30.60 -0.21
CA ASN A 6 -10.49 -30.42 -0.95
C ASN A 6 -10.39 -28.96 -1.43
N SER A 7 -10.06 -28.05 -0.51
CA SER A 7 -9.80 -26.65 -0.86
C SER A 7 -8.42 -26.56 -1.54
N PRO A 8 -8.31 -25.93 -2.73
CA PRO A 8 -7.02 -25.75 -3.38
C PRO A 8 -6.14 -24.88 -2.48
N GLN A 9 -4.98 -25.41 -2.08
CA GLN A 9 -4.00 -24.65 -1.33
C GLN A 9 -3.47 -23.55 -2.26
N LEU A 10 -3.85 -22.30 -2.00
CA LEU A 10 -3.29 -21.12 -2.62
C LEU A 10 -1.85 -20.97 -2.12
N THR A 11 -0.93 -21.72 -2.73
CA THR A 11 0.49 -21.57 -2.43
C THR A 11 0.93 -20.20 -2.93
N ALA A 12 1.47 -19.37 -2.04
CA ALA A 12 2.01 -18.08 -2.42
C ALA A 12 3.10 -18.25 -3.49
N PRO A 13 3.18 -17.36 -4.49
CA PRO A 13 4.24 -17.44 -5.50
C PRO A 13 5.60 -17.31 -4.83
N VAL A 14 6.55 -18.16 -5.22
CA VAL A 14 7.94 -18.07 -4.77
C VAL A 14 8.51 -16.75 -5.27
N GLN A 15 9.02 -15.92 -4.36
CA GLN A 15 9.69 -14.67 -4.69
C GLN A 15 10.99 -14.98 -5.46
N ALA A 16 11.24 -14.24 -6.55
CA ALA A 16 12.49 -14.36 -7.30
C ALA A 16 13.68 -13.81 -6.47
N PRO A 17 14.90 -14.32 -6.67
CA PRO A 17 16.09 -13.76 -6.05
C PRO A 17 16.30 -12.28 -6.43
N PRO A 18 16.91 -11.47 -5.55
CA PRO A 18 17.23 -10.08 -5.86
C PRO A 18 18.18 -10.00 -7.06
N VAL A 19 17.83 -9.16 -8.03
CA VAL A 19 18.69 -8.85 -9.19
C VAL A 19 19.50 -7.61 -8.86
N HIS A 20 20.82 -7.73 -8.78
CA HIS A 20 21.72 -6.59 -8.68
C HIS A 20 21.90 -5.97 -10.08
N ARG A 21 21.50 -4.71 -10.25
CA ARG A 21 21.85 -3.92 -11.43
C ARG A 21 23.21 -3.27 -11.24
N ASP A 22 24.02 -3.30 -12.28
CA ASP A 22 25.28 -2.57 -12.31
C ASP A 22 24.99 -1.06 -12.29
N ARG A 23 25.55 -0.37 -11.31
CA ARG A 23 25.25 1.04 -10.97
C ARG A 23 25.71 2.03 -12.05
N GLY A 24 26.37 1.58 -13.11
CA GLY A 24 26.97 2.41 -14.16
C GLY A 24 25.98 3.10 -15.12
N THR A 25 24.67 2.82 -15.04
CA THR A 25 23.65 3.45 -15.90
C THR A 25 22.35 3.73 -15.14
N GLU A 26 22.44 4.17 -13.88
CA GLU A 26 21.28 4.76 -13.20
C GLU A 26 21.53 6.26 -13.01
N PRO A 27 20.56 7.14 -13.35
CA PRO A 27 20.52 8.47 -12.75
C PRO A 27 20.57 8.23 -11.25
N GLY A 28 21.57 8.82 -10.60
CA GLY A 28 21.89 8.55 -9.21
C GLY A 28 20.65 8.55 -8.34
N ASP A 29 20.70 7.65 -7.35
CA ASP A 29 20.09 7.75 -6.02
C ASP A 29 20.04 9.22 -5.58
N GLN A 30 19.05 9.95 -6.06
CA GLN A 30 18.73 11.30 -5.61
C GLN A 30 17.67 11.07 -4.55
N ASP A 31 18.15 11.03 -3.31
CA ASP A 31 17.43 11.26 -2.07
C ASP A 31 15.90 11.10 -2.18
N THR A 32 15.41 9.87 -2.01
CA THR A 32 14.02 9.64 -1.59
C THR A 32 13.83 10.01 -0.11
N GLU A 33 14.41 11.13 0.33
CA GLU A 33 14.01 11.77 1.60
C GLU A 33 12.60 12.40 1.47
N HIS A 34 12.14 12.60 0.23
CA HIS A 34 10.76 12.92 -0.10
C HIS A 34 10.06 11.68 -0.68
N GLY A 35 9.82 10.68 0.16
CA GLY A 35 8.73 9.74 -0.13
C GLY A 35 7.45 10.52 -0.38
N ALA A 36 6.59 10.07 -1.31
CA ALA A 36 5.34 10.76 -1.62
C ALA A 36 4.56 11.04 -0.33
N GLU A 37 4.48 12.32 0.07
CA GLU A 37 3.71 12.70 1.24
C GLU A 37 2.28 12.25 1.01
N ALA A 38 1.77 11.38 1.87
CA ALA A 38 0.40 10.92 1.78
C ALA A 38 -0.51 12.16 1.84
N ALA A 39 -1.21 12.45 0.75
CA ALA A 39 -2.12 13.58 0.69
C ALA A 39 -3.13 13.45 1.83
N LYS A 40 -3.00 14.31 2.84
CA LYS A 40 -3.93 14.32 3.97
C LYS A 40 -5.29 14.77 3.43
N SER A 41 -6.31 13.93 3.59
CA SER A 41 -7.69 14.33 3.34
C SER A 41 -8.00 15.59 4.13
N ALA A 42 -8.79 16.52 3.61
CA ALA A 42 -9.12 17.77 4.32
C ALA A 42 -9.83 17.54 5.69
N CYS A 43 -10.32 16.33 5.93
CA CYS A 43 -10.93 15.91 7.19
C CYS A 43 -9.95 15.27 8.19
N ALA A 44 -8.65 15.19 7.86
CA ALA A 44 -7.66 14.43 8.64
C ALA A 44 -7.39 15.03 10.02
N ASP A 45 -7.53 16.34 10.23
CA ASP A 45 -7.24 16.95 11.54
C ASP A 45 -8.48 17.08 12.44
N LEU A 46 -9.65 16.61 11.97
CA LEU A 46 -10.90 16.70 12.73
C LEU A 46 -11.05 15.54 13.73
N PRO A 47 -11.61 15.81 14.94
CA PRO A 47 -11.95 14.78 15.92
C PRO A 47 -13.12 13.91 15.43
N GLY A 48 -13.22 12.67 15.95
CA GLY A 48 -14.04 11.57 15.41
C GLY A 48 -15.37 11.96 14.73
N PRO A 49 -16.36 12.54 15.45
CA PRO A 49 -17.65 12.88 14.86
C PRO A 49 -17.57 13.97 13.78
N ALA A 50 -16.67 14.94 13.92
CA ALA A 50 -16.47 15.98 12.90
C ALA A 50 -15.81 15.42 11.65
N ARG A 51 -14.89 14.44 11.80
CA ARG A 51 -14.24 13.74 10.69
C ARG A 51 -15.24 12.93 9.85
N SER A 52 -16.19 12.23 10.48
CA SER A 52 -17.19 11.45 9.74
C SER A 52 -18.14 12.34 8.93
N MET A 53 -18.62 13.44 9.52
CA MET A 53 -19.46 14.42 8.83
C MET A 53 -18.72 15.08 7.65
N CYS A 54 -17.48 15.49 7.87
CA CYS A 54 -16.65 16.08 6.81
C CYS A 54 -16.44 15.12 5.62
N ARG A 55 -16.20 13.83 5.88
CA ARG A 55 -16.09 12.82 4.81
C ARG A 55 -17.39 12.67 4.02
N ALA A 56 -18.53 12.66 4.71
CA ALA A 56 -19.84 12.55 4.06
C ALA A 56 -20.14 13.75 3.16
N LEU A 57 -19.73 14.96 3.56
CA LEU A 57 -19.87 16.18 2.76
C LEU A 57 -18.91 16.24 1.57
N GLN A 58 -17.80 15.51 1.62
CA GLN A 58 -16.76 15.52 0.58
C GLN A 58 -17.00 14.49 -0.54
N SER A 59 -17.97 13.58 -0.36
CA SER A 59 -18.32 12.51 -1.30
C SER A 59 -19.65 12.73 -2.04
N GLY A 60 -20.22 13.93 -1.94
CA GLY A 60 -21.44 14.35 -2.67
C GLY A 60 -21.11 15.36 -3.75
#